data_AF-A0A937B9B4-F1
#
_entry.id   AF-A0A937B9B4-F1
#
_cell.length_a   1.000
_cell.length_b   1.000
_cell.length_c   1.000
_cell.angle_alpha   90.00
_cell.angle_beta   90.00
_cell.angle_gamma   90.00
#
_symmetry.space_group_name_H-M   'P 1'
#
loop_
_entity.id
_entity.type
_entity.pdbx_description
1 polymer ?
#
loop_
_entity_poly.entity_id
_entity_poly.type
_entity_poly.pdbx_seq_one_letter_code
_entity_poly.pdbx_strand_id
1 'polypeptide(L)'
;MLGLATGLSHLWAFPVIGGLLVLGGLVSMLVPWRDHHTIPALDGASPPDGRRSFEQAWDGWQKANPDDGGARPIVFVATAGGGVRAALWTTVVLDRARQLPEFDNRVFAVSGVSGGALGATAYLAGLSSGAAGPAGPCAQPKDGLCGFGTLGRAMFSADMLGPTFAAAFYGDLLFTFAPRPTPINSPVALSQTGPRAWRPPPAGGANGSRRGCSTTGRGAG
;
A
#
# COMPACT_ATOMS: atom_id res chain seq x y z
N MET A 1 13.51 12.47 -39.49
CA MET A 1 13.53 11.02 -39.24
C MET A 1 12.12 10.41 -39.21
N LEU A 2 11.13 10.99 -38.50
CA LEU A 2 9.75 10.46 -38.47
C LEU A 2 9.01 10.45 -39.84
N GLY A 3 9.21 11.47 -40.68
CA GLY A 3 8.49 11.60 -41.96
C GLY A 3 8.95 10.66 -43.08
N LEU A 4 10.18 10.15 -43.01
CA LEU A 4 10.72 9.21 -44.00
C LEU A 4 10.17 7.79 -43.77
N ALA A 5 9.97 7.41 -42.51
CA ALA A 5 9.41 6.11 -42.14
C ALA A 5 7.92 5.98 -42.50
N THR A 6 7.16 7.07 -42.45
CA THR A 6 5.73 7.09 -42.85
C THR A 6 5.58 7.04 -44.38
N GLY A 7 6.46 7.72 -45.13
CA GLY A 7 6.45 7.69 -46.59
C GLY A 7 6.75 6.31 -47.21
N LEU A 8 7.73 5.58 -46.66
CA LEU A 8 8.04 4.21 -47.12
C LEU A 8 6.95 3.19 -46.74
N SER A 9 6.23 3.40 -45.63
CA SER A 9 5.13 2.51 -45.19
C SER A 9 3.99 2.45 -46.21
N HIS A 10 3.67 3.57 -46.86
CA HIS A 10 2.59 3.65 -47.85
C HIS A 10 2.98 3.12 -49.25
N LEU A 11 4.28 3.05 -49.57
CA LEU A 11 4.76 2.57 -50.86
C LEU A 11 4.92 1.04 -50.90
N TRP A 12 5.18 0.39 -49.76
CA TRP A 12 5.51 -1.04 -49.70
C TRP A 12 4.55 -1.88 -48.85
N ALA A 13 3.48 -1.28 -48.30
CA ALA A 13 2.54 -1.93 -47.38
C ALA A 13 3.23 -2.70 -46.24
N PHE A 14 4.46 -2.32 -45.90
CA PHE A 14 5.23 -3.01 -44.87
C PHE A 14 4.62 -2.66 -43.51
N PRO A 15 4.09 -3.64 -42.75
CA PRO A 15 3.48 -3.36 -41.47
C PRO A 15 4.59 -3.00 -40.48
N VAL A 16 4.96 -1.72 -40.41
CA VAL A 16 6.07 -1.22 -39.58
C VAL A 16 5.92 -1.69 -38.14
N ILE A 17 4.69 -1.69 -37.61
CA ILE A 17 4.36 -2.22 -36.28
C ILE A 17 4.68 -3.72 -36.20
N GLY A 18 4.26 -4.50 -37.20
CA GLY A 18 4.57 -5.93 -37.28
C GLY A 18 6.08 -6.22 -37.36
N GLY A 19 6.82 -5.44 -38.16
CA GLY A 19 8.28 -5.54 -38.25
C GLY A 19 8.97 -5.22 -36.93
N LEU A 20 8.52 -4.18 -36.21
CA LEU A 20 9.04 -3.82 -34.90
C LEU A 20 8.74 -4.88 -33.84
N LEU A 21 7.56 -5.51 -33.88
CA LEU A 21 7.20 -6.61 -32.96
C LEU A 21 8.06 -7.86 -33.21
N VAL A 22 8.26 -8.24 -34.48
CA VAL A 22 9.12 -9.38 -34.85
C VAL A 22 10.57 -9.11 -34.43
N LEU A 23 11.09 -7.91 -34.71
CA LEU A 23 12.43 -7.52 -34.30
C LEU A 23 12.58 -7.52 -32.76
N GLY A 24 11.61 -6.97 -32.03
CA GLY A 24 11.58 -6.99 -30.56
C GLY A 24 11.58 -8.40 -30.00
N GLY A 25 10.77 -9.30 -30.58
CA GLY A 25 10.75 -10.72 -30.23
C GLY A 25 12.09 -11.41 -30.45
N LEU A 26 12.71 -11.21 -31.63
CA LEU A 26 14.03 -11.77 -31.96
C LEU A 26 15.15 -11.25 -31.05
N VAL A 27 15.18 -9.94 -30.77
CA VAL A 27 16.16 -9.35 -29.82
C VAL A 27 15.98 -9.95 -28.43
N SER A 28 14.74 -10.15 -28.00
CA SER A 28 14.47 -10.72 -26.68
C SER A 28 14.85 -12.21 -26.56
N MET A 29 14.86 -12.97 -27.67
CA MET A 29 15.40 -14.34 -27.70
C MET A 29 16.93 -14.39 -27.63
N LEU A 30 17.62 -13.33 -28.04
CA LEU A 30 19.08 -13.27 -28.14
C LEU A 30 19.76 -12.65 -26.92
N VAL A 31 19.01 -12.05 -26.00
CA VAL A 31 19.55 -11.41 -24.79
C VAL A 31 18.95 -12.04 -23.54
N PRO A 32 19.76 -12.44 -22.54
CA PRO A 32 19.23 -13.00 -21.30
C PRO A 32 18.26 -12.01 -20.63
N TRP A 33 17.00 -12.41 -20.52
CA TRP A 33 15.99 -11.67 -19.79
C TRP A 33 16.44 -11.50 -18.34
N ARG A 34 16.60 -10.25 -17.90
CA ARG A 34 16.87 -9.94 -16.50
C ARG A 34 15.53 -9.73 -15.81
N ASP A 35 15.32 -10.34 -14.65
CA ASP A 35 14.06 -10.24 -13.91
C ASP A 35 13.70 -8.78 -13.59
N HIS A 36 12.67 -8.27 -14.27
CA HIS A 36 12.07 -6.96 -13.98
C HIS A 36 11.26 -7.00 -12.66
N HIS A 37 11.17 -8.15 -12.01
CA HIS A 37 10.52 -8.36 -10.72
C HIS A 37 11.44 -8.11 -9.52
N THR A 38 12.69 -7.70 -9.75
CA THR A 38 13.61 -7.36 -8.68
C THR A 38 13.20 -6.03 -8.04
N ILE A 39 12.48 -6.13 -6.91
CA ILE A 39 12.17 -4.99 -6.06
C ILE A 39 13.45 -4.69 -5.25
N PRO A 40 13.99 -3.46 -5.27
CA PRO A 40 15.09 -3.10 -4.40
C PRO A 40 14.69 -3.40 -2.95
N ALA A 41 15.45 -4.28 -2.29
CA ALA A 41 15.34 -4.41 -0.85
C ALA A 41 15.57 -3.01 -0.25
N LEU A 42 14.77 -2.64 0.75
CA LEU A 42 15.11 -1.46 1.54
C LEU A 42 16.47 -1.72 2.17
N ASP A 43 17.47 -0.88 1.90
CA ASP A 43 18.82 -1.05 2.42
C ASP A 43 18.78 -1.29 3.94
N GLY A 44 19.31 -2.42 4.39
CA GLY A 44 19.34 -2.81 5.81
C GLY A 44 18.13 -3.60 6.33
N ALA A 45 17.10 -3.84 5.52
CA ALA A 45 16.03 -4.76 5.88
C ALA A 45 16.41 -6.20 5.47
N SER A 46 17.04 -6.95 6.38
CA SER A 46 16.94 -8.41 6.29
C SER A 46 15.45 -8.76 6.27
N PRO A 47 14.98 -9.67 5.39
CA PRO A 47 13.68 -10.29 5.60
C PRO A 47 13.66 -10.74 7.06
N PRO A 48 12.65 -10.40 7.87
CA PRO A 48 12.61 -10.92 9.23
C PRO A 48 12.72 -12.43 9.13
N ASP A 49 13.85 -12.98 9.59
CA ASP A 49 14.00 -14.40 9.81
C ASP A 49 12.92 -14.78 10.81
N GLY A 50 11.92 -15.51 10.34
CA GLY A 50 10.79 -15.93 11.17
C GLY A 50 9.45 -15.42 10.68
N ARG A 51 9.04 -15.86 9.48
CA ARG A 51 7.61 -16.17 9.32
C ARG A 51 7.26 -17.16 10.42
N ARG A 52 6.36 -16.79 11.32
CA ARG A 52 5.86 -17.70 12.34
C ARG A 52 5.22 -18.91 11.65
N SER A 53 5.55 -20.11 12.10
CA SER A 53 4.75 -21.29 11.75
C SER A 53 3.35 -21.12 12.33
N PHE A 54 2.40 -21.93 11.86
CA PHE A 54 1.05 -21.93 12.42
C PHE A 54 1.10 -22.24 13.92
N GLU A 55 1.92 -23.22 14.33
CA GLU A 55 2.09 -23.64 15.72
C GLU A 55 2.65 -22.49 16.57
N GLN A 56 3.66 -21.79 16.09
CA GLN A 56 4.22 -20.62 16.79
C GLN A 56 3.21 -19.49 16.93
N ALA A 57 2.36 -19.26 15.92
CA ALA A 57 1.30 -18.26 15.98
C ALA A 57 0.18 -18.68 16.95
N TRP A 58 -0.21 -19.96 16.92
CA TRP A 58 -1.22 -20.55 17.79
C TRP A 58 -0.79 -20.52 19.25
N ASP A 59 0.42 -20.99 19.56
CA ASP A 59 0.98 -20.95 20.91
C ASP A 59 1.07 -19.52 21.45
N GLY A 60 1.49 -18.58 20.59
CA GLY A 60 1.53 -17.16 20.94
C GLY A 60 0.15 -16.61 21.28
N TRP A 61 -0.87 -16.95 20.49
CA TRP A 61 -2.25 -16.53 20.72
C TRP A 61 -2.82 -17.16 22.00
N GLN A 62 -2.59 -18.45 22.25
CA GLN A 62 -3.04 -19.13 23.47
C GLN A 62 -2.40 -18.55 24.73
N LYS A 63 -1.10 -18.21 24.68
CA LYS A 63 -0.42 -17.55 25.82
C LYS A 63 -1.01 -16.16 26.13
N ALA A 64 -1.41 -15.42 25.11
CA ALA A 64 -2.08 -14.13 25.27
C ALA A 64 -3.56 -14.26 25.70
N ASN A 65 -4.15 -15.44 25.53
CA ASN A 65 -5.56 -15.74 25.81
C ASN A 65 -5.69 -17.02 26.66
N PRO A 66 -5.20 -17.02 27.91
CA PRO A 66 -5.18 -18.19 28.78
C PRO A 66 -6.59 -18.74 29.01
N ASP A 67 -6.68 -20.04 29.32
CA ASP A 67 -7.94 -20.68 29.67
C ASP A 67 -8.34 -20.32 31.10
N ASP A 68 -9.36 -19.49 31.25
CA ASP A 68 -9.94 -19.11 32.53
C ASP A 68 -11.29 -19.80 32.79
N GLY A 69 -11.65 -20.79 31.96
CA GLY A 69 -12.95 -21.47 32.02
C GLY A 69 -14.11 -20.67 31.42
N GLY A 70 -13.84 -19.50 30.84
CA GLY A 70 -14.81 -18.65 30.13
C GLY A 70 -14.86 -18.87 28.62
N ALA A 71 -15.80 -18.17 27.96
CA ALA A 71 -15.86 -18.14 26.50
C ALA A 71 -14.65 -17.37 25.93
N ARG A 72 -13.87 -18.02 25.06
CA ARG A 72 -12.68 -17.44 24.41
C ARG A 72 -12.92 -17.27 22.90
N PRO A 73 -13.50 -16.14 22.46
CA PRO A 73 -13.75 -15.93 21.03
C PRO A 73 -12.43 -15.75 20.28
N ILE A 74 -12.26 -16.52 19.22
CA ILE A 74 -11.18 -16.32 18.24
C ILE A 74 -11.74 -15.45 17.13
N VAL A 75 -11.05 -14.34 16.83
CA VAL A 75 -11.47 -13.41 15.78
C VAL A 75 -10.61 -13.59 14.53
N PHE A 76 -11.29 -13.83 13.41
CA PHE A 76 -10.71 -13.80 12.07
C PHE A 76 -11.21 -12.57 11.34
N VAL A 77 -10.30 -11.78 10.79
CA VAL A 77 -10.63 -10.60 9.99
C VAL A 77 -10.44 -10.93 8.51
N ALA A 78 -11.50 -10.79 7.72
CA ALA A 78 -11.44 -10.93 6.27
C ALA A 78 -11.87 -9.61 5.62
N THR A 79 -10.96 -8.95 4.89
CA THR A 79 -11.20 -7.62 4.32
C THR A 79 -11.44 -7.70 2.82
N ALA A 80 -12.49 -7.01 2.37
CA ALA A 80 -12.86 -6.96 0.96
C ALA A 80 -11.96 -5.98 0.18
N GLY A 81 -11.82 -6.22 -1.12
CA GLY A 81 -11.22 -5.27 -2.06
C GLY A 81 -12.13 -4.08 -2.34
N GLY A 82 -11.57 -3.04 -2.97
CA GLY A 82 -12.31 -1.84 -3.34
C GLY A 82 -11.50 -0.55 -3.32
N GLY A 83 -10.19 -0.64 -3.58
CA GLY A 83 -9.27 0.50 -3.62
C GLY A 83 -9.21 1.31 -2.31
N VAL A 84 -8.95 2.60 -2.43
CA VAL A 84 -8.79 3.52 -1.29
C VAL A 84 -9.99 3.55 -0.35
N ARG A 85 -11.21 3.40 -0.88
CA ARG A 85 -12.42 3.37 -0.05
C ARG A 85 -12.43 2.14 0.86
N ALA A 86 -12.11 0.98 0.32
CA ALA A 86 -11.99 -0.24 1.13
C ALA A 86 -10.87 -0.12 2.16
N ALA A 87 -9.73 0.48 1.79
CA ALA A 87 -8.63 0.71 2.71
C ALA A 87 -9.07 1.57 3.91
N LEU A 88 -9.65 2.74 3.66
CA LEU A 88 -10.14 3.62 4.73
C LEU A 88 -11.23 2.97 5.57
N TRP A 89 -12.19 2.29 4.93
CA TRP A 89 -13.29 1.63 5.62
C TRP A 89 -12.78 0.53 6.55
N THR A 90 -11.90 -0.34 6.07
CA THR A 90 -11.27 -1.40 6.88
C THR A 90 -10.53 -0.82 8.08
N THR A 91 -9.72 0.22 7.87
CA THR A 91 -8.98 0.86 8.97
C THR A 91 -9.93 1.42 10.05
N VAL A 92 -11.00 2.11 9.64
CA VAL A 92 -11.98 2.68 10.58
C VAL A 92 -12.80 1.61 11.28
N VAL A 93 -13.24 0.57 10.58
CA VAL A 93 -14.04 -0.52 11.20
C VAL A 93 -13.21 -1.26 12.23
N LEU A 94 -11.96 -1.58 11.93
CA LEU A 94 -11.08 -2.25 12.89
C LEU A 94 -10.82 -1.37 14.12
N ASP A 95 -10.58 -0.08 13.92
CA ASP A 95 -10.46 0.89 15.02
C ASP A 95 -11.71 0.95 15.90
N ARG A 96 -12.90 0.95 15.31
CA ARG A 96 -14.15 0.89 16.09
C ARG A 96 -14.33 -0.44 16.80
N ALA A 97 -13.90 -1.55 16.20
CA ALA A 97 -13.95 -2.86 16.83
C ALA A 97 -13.06 -2.94 18.09
N ARG A 98 -12.00 -2.12 18.19
CA ARG A 98 -11.17 -2.00 19.41
C ARG A 98 -11.91 -1.48 20.64
N GLN A 99 -13.08 -0.89 20.45
CA GLN A 99 -13.94 -0.49 21.58
C GLN A 99 -14.53 -1.73 22.30
N LEU A 100 -14.51 -2.90 21.65
CA LEU A 100 -14.83 -4.16 22.29
C LEU A 100 -13.67 -4.59 23.20
N PRO A 101 -13.96 -5.10 24.42
CA PRO A 101 -12.93 -5.57 25.34
C PRO A 101 -11.99 -6.58 24.68
N GLU A 102 -10.69 -6.35 24.83
CA GLU A 102 -9.62 -7.24 24.37
C GLU A 102 -9.61 -7.57 22.88
N PHE A 103 -10.34 -6.84 22.03
CA PHE A 103 -10.46 -7.16 20.60
C PHE A 103 -9.12 -7.48 19.92
N ASP A 104 -8.10 -6.65 20.14
CA ASP A 104 -6.77 -6.83 19.57
C ASP A 104 -6.13 -8.17 19.98
N ASN A 105 -6.32 -8.61 21.22
CA ASN A 105 -5.79 -9.88 21.72
C ASN A 105 -6.58 -11.08 21.16
N ARG A 106 -7.86 -10.87 20.83
CA ARG A 106 -8.73 -11.92 20.26
C ARG A 106 -8.52 -12.12 18.76
N VAL A 107 -7.96 -11.15 18.04
CA VAL A 107 -7.62 -11.28 16.60
C VAL A 107 -6.48 -12.28 16.42
N PHE A 108 -6.78 -13.41 15.78
CA PHE A 108 -5.79 -14.44 15.46
C PHE A 108 -5.18 -14.24 14.06
N ALA A 109 -6.01 -13.94 13.07
CA ALA A 109 -5.56 -13.79 11.70
C ALA A 109 -6.32 -12.70 10.95
N VAL A 110 -5.61 -12.03 10.04
CA VAL A 110 -6.15 -11.02 9.12
C VAL A 110 -5.82 -11.43 7.70
N SER A 111 -6.85 -11.57 6.86
CA SER A 111 -6.74 -11.79 5.42
C SER A 111 -7.35 -10.61 4.70
N GLY A 112 -6.73 -10.16 3.61
CA GLY A 112 -7.20 -9.00 2.87
C GLY A 112 -6.85 -9.04 1.40
N VAL A 113 -7.69 -8.38 0.60
CA VAL A 113 -7.52 -8.28 -0.85
C VAL A 113 -7.42 -6.81 -1.25
N SER A 114 -6.45 -6.47 -2.12
CA SER A 114 -6.31 -5.15 -2.73
C SER A 114 -6.35 -4.02 -1.67
N GLY A 115 -7.27 -3.05 -1.80
CA GLY A 115 -7.45 -1.95 -0.84
C GLY A 115 -7.72 -2.40 0.60
N GLY A 116 -8.47 -3.49 0.82
CA GLY A 116 -8.72 -4.00 2.17
C GLY A 116 -7.45 -4.50 2.85
N ALA A 117 -6.49 -5.04 2.09
CA ALA A 117 -5.19 -5.44 2.63
C ALA A 117 -4.40 -4.20 3.10
N LEU A 118 -4.44 -3.10 2.33
CA LEU A 118 -3.82 -1.83 2.72
C LEU A 118 -4.45 -1.25 4.00
N GLY A 119 -5.77 -1.34 4.13
CA GLY A 119 -6.47 -0.89 5.34
C GLY A 119 -6.09 -1.69 6.59
N ALA A 120 -5.97 -3.01 6.44
CA ALA A 120 -5.53 -3.92 7.50
C ALA A 120 -4.08 -3.71 7.92
N THR A 121 -3.16 -3.50 6.97
CA THR A 121 -1.75 -3.22 7.28
C THR A 121 -1.58 -1.86 7.95
N ALA A 122 -2.30 -0.83 7.51
CA ALA A 122 -2.34 0.47 8.18
C ALA A 122 -2.80 0.35 9.65
N TYR A 123 -3.82 -0.47 9.89
CA TYR A 123 -4.29 -0.78 11.24
C TYR A 123 -3.21 -1.47 12.10
N LEU A 124 -2.65 -2.58 11.60
CA LEU A 124 -1.62 -3.33 12.34
C LEU A 124 -0.36 -2.50 12.61
N ALA A 125 0.04 -1.65 11.65
CA ALA A 125 1.19 -0.77 11.84
C ALA A 125 0.92 0.37 12.83
N GLY A 126 -0.31 0.87 12.91
CA GLY A 126 -0.70 1.82 13.95
C GLY A 126 -0.69 1.21 15.35
N LEU A 127 -1.00 -0.09 15.48
CA LEU A 127 -0.82 -0.84 16.73
C LEU A 127 0.66 -0.97 17.10
N SER A 128 1.52 -1.39 16.16
CA SER A 128 2.94 -1.63 16.42
C SER A 128 3.75 -0.35 16.70
N SER A 129 3.33 0.79 16.13
CA SER A 129 4.00 2.09 16.32
C SER A 129 3.54 2.84 17.59
N GLY A 130 2.54 2.32 18.32
CA GLY A 130 1.94 3.04 19.44
C GLY A 130 1.19 4.32 19.04
N ALA A 131 0.99 4.57 17.75
CA ALA A 131 0.25 5.72 17.22
C ALA A 131 -1.21 5.76 17.73
N ALA A 132 -1.74 4.60 18.12
CA ALA A 132 -3.05 4.42 18.71
C ALA A 132 -3.05 4.23 20.24
N GLY A 133 -1.93 4.48 20.91
CA GLY A 133 -1.83 4.49 22.37
C GLY A 133 -2.17 5.86 22.97
N PRO A 134 -2.38 5.95 24.31
CA PRO A 134 -2.76 7.17 25.02
C PRO A 134 -1.73 8.31 24.97
N ALA A 135 -0.53 8.07 24.43
CA ALA A 135 0.53 9.06 24.22
C ALA A 135 0.92 9.23 22.74
N GLY A 136 0.23 8.57 21.81
CA GLY A 136 0.49 8.71 20.38
C GLY A 136 0.11 10.12 19.88
N PRO A 137 0.59 10.56 18.70
CA PRO A 137 0.23 11.84 18.08
C PRO A 137 -1.28 12.01 17.80
N CYS A 138 -2.09 11.00 18.14
CA CYS A 138 -3.54 10.96 18.03
C CYS A 138 -4.27 10.71 19.38
N ALA A 139 -3.63 10.95 20.52
CA ALA A 139 -4.13 10.65 21.86
C ALA A 139 -5.42 11.38 22.30
N GLN A 140 -5.90 12.39 21.55
CA GLN A 140 -7.05 13.20 21.95
C GLN A 140 -8.18 13.13 20.90
N PRO A 141 -9.36 12.56 21.26
CA PRO A 141 -10.48 12.41 20.35
C PRO A 141 -11.29 13.71 20.31
N LYS A 142 -10.96 14.63 19.40
CA LYS A 142 -11.81 15.81 19.21
C LYS A 142 -13.02 15.53 18.30
N ASP A 143 -12.90 14.60 17.33
CA ASP A 143 -13.92 14.44 16.28
C ASP A 143 -14.31 12.98 15.94
N GLY A 144 -14.02 12.01 16.82
CA GLY A 144 -14.39 10.59 16.59
C GLY A 144 -13.66 9.88 15.44
N LEU A 145 -12.71 10.55 14.79
CA LEU A 145 -11.79 10.02 13.77
C LEU A 145 -10.31 10.07 14.21
N CYS A 146 -9.98 10.66 15.35
CA CYS A 146 -8.59 10.64 15.85
C CYS A 146 -8.12 9.20 16.10
N GLY A 147 -6.84 8.96 15.81
CA GLY A 147 -6.24 7.63 15.82
C GLY A 147 -6.18 7.11 14.40
N PHE A 148 -6.92 6.05 14.13
CA PHE A 148 -6.85 5.34 12.86
C PHE A 148 -7.64 5.99 11.72
N GLY A 149 -8.68 6.78 12.00
CA GLY A 149 -9.40 7.54 10.97
C GLY A 149 -8.54 8.64 10.35
N THR A 150 -7.83 9.40 11.18
CA THR A 150 -6.86 10.43 10.76
C THR A 150 -5.61 9.80 10.15
N LEU A 151 -5.10 8.70 10.73
CA LEU A 151 -3.99 7.94 10.17
C LEU A 151 -4.34 7.38 8.78
N GLY A 152 -5.50 6.75 8.63
CA GLY A 152 -5.99 6.22 7.35
C GLY A 152 -6.21 7.33 6.33
N ARG A 153 -6.78 8.47 6.72
CA ARG A 153 -6.89 9.63 5.82
C ARG A 153 -5.54 10.17 5.41
N ALA A 154 -4.59 10.31 6.34
CA ALA A 154 -3.23 10.75 6.00
C ALA A 154 -2.55 9.76 5.06
N MET A 155 -2.57 8.47 5.38
CA MET A 155 -1.97 7.38 4.61
C MET A 155 -2.56 7.25 3.20
N PHE A 156 -3.88 7.36 3.08
CA PHE A 156 -4.57 7.12 1.81
C PHE A 156 -4.95 8.39 1.04
N SER A 157 -4.54 9.58 1.53
CA SER A 157 -4.68 10.84 0.78
C SER A 157 -3.62 11.01 -0.30
N ALA A 158 -2.51 10.28 -0.22
CA ALA A 158 -1.45 10.33 -1.21
C ALA A 158 -1.82 9.53 -2.48
N ASP A 159 -1.43 10.04 -3.64
CA ASP A 159 -1.51 9.28 -4.88
C ASP A 159 -0.40 8.21 -4.91
N MET A 160 -0.80 6.97 -4.66
CA MET A 160 0.11 5.82 -4.65
C MET A 160 0.10 5.08 -5.98
N LEU A 161 -0.93 5.28 -6.80
CA LEU A 161 -1.16 4.50 -8.02
C LEU A 161 -0.69 5.26 -9.26
N GLY A 162 -0.80 6.58 -9.30
CA GLY A 162 -0.36 7.38 -10.44
C GLY A 162 1.10 7.12 -10.83
N PRO A 163 2.06 7.12 -9.89
CA PRO A 163 3.45 6.79 -10.19
C PRO A 163 3.63 5.35 -10.70
N THR A 164 2.89 4.38 -10.16
CA THR A 164 2.93 2.98 -10.60
C THR A 164 2.35 2.81 -12.00
N PHE A 165 1.20 3.43 -12.29
CA PHE A 165 0.60 3.44 -13.62
C PHE A 165 1.48 4.16 -14.63
N ALA A 166 2.04 5.32 -14.27
CA ALA A 166 2.98 6.03 -15.13
C ALA A 166 4.20 5.16 -15.45
N ALA A 167 4.76 4.47 -14.45
CA ALA A 167 5.86 3.54 -14.67
C ALA A 167 5.46 2.32 -15.51
N ALA A 168 4.23 1.82 -15.38
CA ALA A 168 3.71 0.74 -16.22
C ALA A 168 3.54 1.18 -17.69
N PHE A 169 2.97 2.36 -17.94
CA PHE A 169 2.71 2.85 -19.30
C PHE A 169 3.95 3.44 -20.00
N TYR A 170 4.81 4.14 -19.26
CA TYR A 170 5.98 4.83 -19.84
C TYR A 170 7.29 4.09 -19.60
N GLY A 171 7.35 3.23 -18.58
CA GLY A 171 8.47 2.32 -18.36
C GLY A 171 8.19 0.98 -19.02
N ASP A 172 7.33 0.19 -18.38
CA ASP A 172 7.18 -1.23 -18.72
C ASP A 172 6.70 -1.43 -20.16
N LEU A 173 5.69 -0.69 -20.63
CA LEU A 173 5.15 -0.84 -22.00
C LEU A 173 6.16 -0.42 -23.09
N LEU A 174 6.89 0.68 -22.89
CA LEU A 174 7.86 1.17 -23.88
C LEU A 174 9.12 0.29 -23.91
N PHE A 175 9.43 -0.37 -22.81
CA PHE A 175 10.65 -1.15 -22.63
C PHE A 175 10.38 -2.63 -22.37
N THR A 176 9.18 -3.13 -22.73
CA THR A 176 8.80 -4.54 -22.56
C THR A 176 9.79 -5.48 -23.26
N PHE A 177 10.35 -5.04 -24.39
CA PHE A 177 11.35 -5.77 -25.17
C PHE A 177 12.78 -5.29 -24.95
N ALA A 178 12.99 -4.40 -23.98
CA ALA A 178 14.32 -3.89 -23.70
C ALA A 178 15.17 -4.99 -23.03
N PRO A 179 16.37 -5.29 -23.56
CA PRO A 179 17.25 -6.30 -22.99
C PRO A 179 17.85 -5.94 -21.62
N ARG A 180 17.62 -4.71 -21.14
CA ARG A 180 18.16 -4.20 -19.87
C ARG A 180 17.02 -3.58 -19.06
N PRO A 181 16.98 -3.79 -17.72
CA PRO A 181 16.03 -3.11 -16.85
C PRO A 181 16.16 -1.61 -17.01
N THR A 182 15.01 -0.97 -17.13
CA THR A 182 14.93 0.47 -17.14
C THR A 182 14.91 1.02 -15.71
N PRO A 183 15.48 2.22 -15.52
CA PRO A 183 15.43 2.89 -14.22
C PRO A 183 13.99 3.24 -13.80
N ILE A 184 13.06 3.25 -14.76
CA ILE A 184 11.63 3.45 -14.56
C ILE A 184 10.94 2.11 -14.80
N ASN A 185 10.48 1.47 -13.74
CA ASN A 185 9.67 0.24 -13.82
C ASN A 185 8.59 0.24 -12.74
N SER A 186 7.44 -0.40 -13.01
CA SER A 186 6.30 -0.36 -12.09
C SER A 186 6.56 -1.01 -10.72
N PRO A 187 7.36 -2.09 -10.58
CA PRO A 187 7.64 -2.68 -9.26
C PRO A 187 8.42 -1.75 -8.33
N VAL A 188 9.43 -1.03 -8.85
CA VAL A 188 10.18 -0.01 -8.10
C VAL A 188 9.29 1.18 -7.76
N ALA A 189 8.46 1.65 -8.69
CA ALA A 189 7.55 2.76 -8.42
C ALA A 189 6.56 2.40 -7.31
N LEU A 190 5.99 1.20 -7.34
CA LEU A 190 5.09 0.71 -6.30
C LEU A 190 5.78 0.60 -4.94
N SER A 191 6.99 0.04 -4.87
CA SER A 191 7.71 -0.12 -3.60
C SER A 191 8.12 1.19 -2.96
N GLN A 192 8.35 2.25 -3.76
CA GLN A 192 8.76 3.56 -3.25
C GLN A 192 7.60 4.48 -2.87
N THR A 193 6.41 4.27 -3.43
CA THR A 193 5.24 5.12 -3.11
C THR A 193 4.86 4.96 -1.64
N GLY A 194 4.75 3.71 -1.16
CA GLY A 194 4.42 3.36 0.23
C GLY A 194 5.23 4.13 1.25
N PRO A 195 6.54 3.88 1.39
CA PRO A 195 7.40 4.55 2.36
C PRO A 195 7.35 6.09 2.32
N ARG A 196 7.07 6.71 1.16
CA ARG A 196 6.91 8.17 1.05
C ARG A 196 5.61 8.67 1.67
N ALA A 197 4.50 7.94 1.52
CA ALA A 197 3.23 8.29 2.19
C ALA A 197 3.26 8.01 3.69
N TRP A 198 4.15 7.11 4.12
CA TRP A 198 4.32 6.71 5.52
C TRP A 198 5.30 7.59 6.30
N ARG A 199 6.02 8.50 5.63
CA ARG A 199 6.85 9.48 6.32
C ARG A 199 5.94 10.46 7.07
N PRO A 200 6.14 10.68 8.38
CA PRO A 200 5.48 11.78 9.04
C PRO A 200 5.82 13.06 8.27
N PRO A 201 4.87 14.01 8.14
CA PRO A 201 5.21 15.32 7.61
C PRO A 201 6.41 15.84 8.40
N PRO A 202 7.40 16.49 7.74
CA PRO A 202 8.51 17.08 8.47
C PRO A 202 7.95 17.91 9.61
N ALA A 203 8.58 17.83 10.79
CA ALA A 203 8.24 18.66 11.93
C ALA A 203 8.52 20.12 11.54
N GLY A 204 7.59 20.71 10.80
CA GLY A 204 7.58 22.11 10.44
C GLY A 204 7.45 22.86 11.74
N GLY A 205 8.51 23.60 12.06
CA GLY A 205 8.51 24.54 13.16
C GLY A 205 7.23 25.35 13.17
N ALA A 206 6.78 25.68 14.37
CA ALA A 206 5.59 26.46 14.65
C ALA A 206 5.62 27.82 13.92
N ASN A 207 5.30 27.85 12.63
CA ASN A 207 4.90 29.06 11.93
C ASN A 207 4.36 28.72 10.53
N GLY A 208 3.12 29.11 10.26
CA GLY A 208 2.57 29.15 8.90
C GLY A 208 1.38 28.22 8.62
N SER A 209 0.19 28.80 8.75
CA SER A 209 -1.10 28.33 8.22
C SER A 209 -1.91 27.32 9.06
N ARG A 210 -2.55 27.87 10.11
CA ARG A 210 -3.87 27.43 10.53
C ARG A 210 -4.84 27.54 9.35
N ARG A 211 -5.01 26.49 8.54
CA ARG A 211 -6.28 26.29 7.83
C ARG A 211 -7.20 25.53 8.78
N GLY A 212 -7.97 26.31 9.54
CA GLY A 212 -8.96 25.80 10.46
C GLY A 212 -9.99 24.94 9.73
N CYS A 213 -10.25 23.76 10.26
CA CYS A 213 -11.54 23.10 10.07
C CYS A 213 -12.53 23.90 10.95
N SER A 214 -13.14 24.94 10.39
CA SER A 214 -14.18 25.70 11.06
C SER A 214 -15.46 24.87 11.05
N THR A 215 -15.82 24.35 12.23
CA THR A 215 -17.16 23.87 12.53
C THR A 215 -18.12 25.06 12.59
N THR A 216 -18.77 25.40 11.48
CA THR A 216 -20.00 26.22 11.54
C THR A 216 -21.14 25.32 12.01
N GLY A 217 -21.33 25.25 13.32
CA GLY A 217 -22.57 24.81 13.93
C GLY A 217 -23.68 25.79 13.55
N ARG A 218 -24.78 25.27 12.98
CA ARG A 218 -26.04 26.00 12.89
C ARG A 218 -26.85 25.61 14.12
N GLY A 219 -26.88 26.51 15.09
CA GLY A 219 -27.69 26.40 16.30
C GLY A 219 -29.17 26.54 15.99
N ALA A 220 -29.96 25.89 16.83
CA ALA A 220 -31.40 26.02 16.92
C ALA A 220 -31.82 27.49 17.14
N GLY A 221 -32.93 27.85 16.50
CA GLY A 221 -33.82 28.96 16.80
C GLY A 221 -35.22 28.50 16.46
#